data_AF-A0A5N5JYP5-F1
#
_entry.id   AF-A0A5N5JYP5-F1
#
_cell.length_a   1.000
_cell.length_b   1.000
_cell.length_c   1.000
_cell.angle_alpha   90.00
_cell.angle_beta   90.00
_cell.angle_gamma   90.00
#
_symmetry.space_group_name_H-M   'P 1'
#
loop_
_entity.id
_entity.type
_entity.pdbx_description
1 polymer ?
#
loop_
_entity_poly.entity_id
_entity_poly.type
_entity_poly.pdbx_seq_one_letter_code
_entity_poly.pdbx_strand_id
1 'polypeptide(L)'
;MSHIVSPTDIEEGRSEECHTSEDESIKIEDDAVELTLGPRGRNVVLDEFGSPKVVNDGVTIARAIELPDPMENAGVALIREVASKTNDSADEEQVASEIAILKSRGSASDARLAAAHEQMRSAEEDAAEWKWKYDIAVRETKAALEKAANVQERTNKETQLREDALREEFSSHLVVKEDEIKEKNRRIEYAEQCLTTLNLELKAAESKMQSYGTEISSLKLEIKVLVEKLETANAKAQSYDKEARILEQEKIHLEQRYQSEFERFAEVHEDGVNSPDLHVLSSKKGVFLVLHGASSLSEELIKASIQRGVTKFNVNTEVRKAYMNSLSNPKQDLVHVMASAKEAMKAVVAEKMRLFGSSGKA
;
A
#
# COMPACT_ATOMS: atom_id res chain seq x y z
N MET A 1 15.29 -88.97 67.30
CA MET A 1 14.72 -88.23 66.16
C MET A 1 15.35 -88.79 64.90
N SER A 2 14.61 -89.55 64.10
CA SER A 2 15.08 -90.10 62.82
C SER A 2 14.78 -89.09 61.71
N HIS A 3 15.81 -88.49 61.12
CA HIS A 3 15.66 -87.63 59.95
C HIS A 3 15.61 -88.50 58.68
N ILE A 4 14.44 -88.58 58.05
CA ILE A 4 14.26 -89.02 56.67
C ILE A 4 14.39 -87.74 55.83
N VAL A 5 15.48 -87.61 55.07
CA VAL A 5 15.68 -86.51 54.12
C VAL A 5 15.10 -86.93 52.77
N SER A 6 14.31 -86.03 52.17
CA SER A 6 13.67 -86.25 50.86
C SER A 6 14.67 -86.00 49.73
N PRO A 7 14.56 -86.65 48.55
CA PRO A 7 15.60 -86.63 47.50
C PRO A 7 15.84 -85.28 46.79
N THR A 8 15.18 -84.20 47.21
CA THR A 8 15.18 -82.90 46.52
C THR A 8 16.04 -81.82 47.17
N ASP A 9 16.69 -82.09 48.32
CA ASP A 9 17.49 -81.09 49.06
C ASP A 9 19.01 -81.27 48.93
N ILE A 10 19.50 -81.84 47.82
CA ILE A 10 20.94 -81.95 47.54
C ILE A 10 21.37 -80.73 46.71
N GLU A 11 21.71 -79.63 47.39
CA GLU A 11 22.45 -78.52 46.79
C GLU A 11 23.88 -78.97 46.41
N GLU A 12 24.37 -78.56 45.23
CA GLU A 12 25.71 -78.84 44.69
C GLU A 12 26.88 -78.45 45.63
N GLY A 13 26.63 -77.62 46.66
CA GLY A 13 27.62 -77.29 47.69
C GLY A 13 27.88 -78.41 48.70
N ARG A 14 26.95 -79.37 48.89
CA ARG A 14 27.13 -80.51 49.80
C ARG A 14 27.89 -81.67 49.18
N SER A 15 27.99 -81.75 47.84
CA SER A 15 28.72 -82.83 47.17
C SER A 15 30.23 -82.74 47.39
N GLU A 16 30.82 -81.54 47.39
CA GLU A 16 32.26 -81.40 47.67
C GLU A 16 32.59 -81.74 49.13
N GLU A 17 31.81 -81.25 50.11
CA GLU A 17 31.98 -81.59 51.53
C GLU A 17 31.81 -83.09 51.78
N CYS A 18 30.82 -83.73 51.14
CA CYS A 18 30.59 -85.17 51.25
C CYS A 18 31.77 -85.98 50.70
N HIS A 19 32.27 -85.65 49.50
CA HIS A 19 33.41 -86.34 48.91
C HIS A 19 34.69 -86.18 49.74
N THR A 20 34.92 -84.99 50.32
CA THR A 20 36.07 -84.79 51.21
C THR A 20 35.98 -85.58 52.51
N SER A 21 34.79 -85.70 53.11
CA SER A 21 34.59 -86.46 54.35
C SER A 21 34.70 -87.97 54.14
N GLU A 22 34.23 -88.48 52.99
CA GLU A 22 34.41 -89.89 52.61
C GLU A 22 35.89 -90.22 52.38
N ASP A 23 36.63 -89.34 51.69
CA ASP A 23 38.08 -89.51 51.44
C ASP A 23 38.92 -89.48 52.73
N GLU A 24 38.54 -88.68 53.72
CA GLU A 24 39.22 -88.65 55.03
C GLU A 24 38.96 -89.93 55.85
N SER A 25 37.74 -90.48 55.76
CA SER A 25 37.35 -91.72 56.42
C SER A 25 38.15 -92.93 55.92
N ILE A 26 38.34 -93.00 54.60
CA ILE A 26 39.12 -94.07 53.94
C ILE A 26 40.57 -94.05 54.42
N LYS A 27 41.17 -92.87 54.57
CA LYS A 27 42.57 -92.72 55.03
C LYS A 27 42.78 -93.21 56.46
N ILE A 28 41.84 -92.93 57.36
CA ILE A 28 41.96 -93.34 58.78
C ILE A 28 41.95 -94.86 58.91
N GLU A 29 41.11 -95.54 58.12
CA GLU A 29 41.06 -97.01 58.10
C GLU A 29 42.29 -97.62 57.43
N ASP A 30 42.71 -97.07 56.28
CA ASP A 30 43.91 -97.54 55.57
C ASP A 30 45.16 -97.42 56.44
N ASP A 31 45.35 -96.29 57.14
CA ASP A 31 46.48 -96.09 58.06
C ASP A 31 46.48 -97.12 59.20
N ALA A 32 45.30 -97.48 59.73
CA ALA A 32 45.18 -98.45 60.83
C ALA A 32 45.47 -99.89 60.37
N VAL A 33 45.04 -100.26 59.17
CA VAL A 33 45.26 -101.59 58.59
C VAL A 33 46.68 -101.73 58.05
N GLU A 34 47.25 -100.69 57.45
CA GLU A 34 48.61 -100.68 56.89
C GLU A 34 49.67 -101.02 57.94
N LEU A 35 49.48 -100.59 59.19
CA LEU A 35 50.37 -100.91 60.30
C LEU A 35 50.56 -102.43 60.52
N THR A 36 49.62 -103.26 60.06
CA THR A 36 49.66 -104.72 60.19
C THR A 36 50.19 -105.46 58.96
N LEU A 37 50.48 -104.75 57.87
CA LEU A 37 50.88 -105.38 56.62
C LEU A 37 52.37 -105.78 56.61
N GLY A 38 52.64 -107.02 56.14
CA GLY A 38 53.98 -107.54 55.89
C GLY A 38 54.69 -108.19 57.10
N PRO A 39 55.87 -108.80 56.90
CA PRO A 39 56.57 -109.60 57.92
C PRO A 39 57.16 -108.77 59.09
N ARG A 40 57.05 -107.44 59.03
CA ARG A 40 57.41 -106.50 60.10
C ARG A 40 56.19 -105.69 60.60
N GLY A 41 54.97 -106.11 60.27
CA GLY A 41 53.74 -105.51 60.74
C GLY A 41 53.67 -105.47 62.27
N ARG A 42 53.12 -104.38 62.80
CA ARG A 42 52.92 -104.16 64.23
C ARG A 42 51.57 -104.72 64.65
N ASN A 43 51.46 -105.18 65.89
CA ASN A 43 50.17 -105.57 66.42
C ASN A 43 49.38 -104.33 66.82
N VAL A 44 48.10 -104.30 66.47
CA VAL A 44 47.15 -103.26 66.88
C VAL A 44 46.42 -103.75 68.12
N VAL A 45 46.18 -102.84 69.06
CA VAL A 45 45.45 -103.13 70.29
C VAL A 45 44.04 -102.59 70.14
N LEU A 46 43.05 -103.49 70.19
CA LEU A 46 41.63 -103.13 70.16
C LEU A 46 41.12 -103.00 71.60
N ASP A 47 40.47 -101.87 71.89
CA ASP A 47 39.84 -101.63 73.19
C ASP A 47 38.44 -102.25 73.19
N GLU A 48 38.34 -103.46 73.75
CA GLU A 48 37.09 -104.20 73.94
C GLU A 48 36.73 -104.22 75.44
N PHE A 49 35.43 -104.11 75.77
CA PHE A 49 34.95 -104.05 77.16
C PHE A 49 35.41 -105.28 77.99
N GLY A 50 36.46 -105.09 78.79
CA GLY A 50 36.93 -106.06 79.79
C GLY A 50 38.44 -106.32 79.75
N SER A 51 39.03 -106.49 78.57
CA SER A 51 40.48 -106.69 78.41
C SER A 51 40.94 -106.33 76.99
N PRO A 52 42.03 -105.55 76.82
CA PRO A 52 42.51 -105.16 75.50
C PRO A 52 42.96 -106.38 74.69
N LYS A 53 42.55 -106.45 73.42
CA LYS A 53 42.85 -107.56 72.52
C LYS A 53 43.95 -107.15 71.54
N VAL A 54 45.04 -107.91 71.52
CA VAL A 54 46.18 -107.67 70.61
C VAL A 54 45.97 -108.50 69.34
N VAL A 55 45.77 -107.83 68.20
CA VAL A 55 45.43 -108.46 66.91
C VAL A 55 46.38 -107.97 65.81
N ASN A 56 46.67 -108.83 64.83
CA ASN A 56 47.50 -108.53 63.65
C ASN A 56 46.78 -109.01 62.37
N ASP A 57 45.47 -108.81 62.34
CA ASP A 57 44.60 -109.18 61.22
C ASP A 57 43.83 -107.93 60.79
N GLY A 58 44.12 -107.45 59.58
CA GLY A 58 43.53 -106.24 59.02
C GLY A 58 42.01 -106.29 58.97
N VAL A 59 41.41 -107.47 58.74
CA VAL A 59 39.95 -107.63 58.67
C VAL A 59 39.30 -107.45 60.04
N THR A 60 39.90 -108.01 61.08
CA THR A 60 39.43 -107.82 62.46
C THR A 60 39.61 -106.38 62.93
N ILE A 61 40.68 -105.70 62.49
CA ILE A 61 40.95 -104.29 62.82
C ILE A 61 39.95 -103.37 62.13
N ALA A 62 39.75 -103.51 60.82
CA ALA A 62 38.74 -102.78 60.04
C ALA A 62 37.34 -102.90 60.65
N ARG A 63 36.96 -104.10 61.15
CA ARG A 63 35.65 -104.32 61.80
C ARG A 63 35.47 -103.62 63.16
N ALA A 64 36.55 -103.18 63.78
CA ALA A 64 36.56 -102.57 65.11
C ALA A 64 36.70 -101.04 65.08
N ILE A 65 36.90 -100.44 63.90
CA ILE A 65 36.97 -98.99 63.73
C ILE A 65 35.53 -98.45 63.67
N GLU A 66 35.22 -97.52 64.58
CA GLU A 66 33.98 -96.76 64.59
C GLU A 66 34.34 -95.27 64.68
N LEU A 67 33.84 -94.48 63.74
CA LEU A 67 34.08 -93.04 63.71
C LEU A 67 32.91 -92.29 64.35
N PRO A 68 33.16 -91.20 65.08
CA PRO A 68 32.11 -90.43 65.76
C PRO A 68 31.24 -89.62 64.80
N ASP A 69 31.74 -89.26 63.61
CA ASP A 69 30.96 -88.54 62.61
C ASP A 69 30.07 -89.49 61.77
N PRO A 70 28.76 -89.21 61.61
CA PRO A 70 27.86 -90.11 60.87
C PRO A 70 28.13 -90.23 59.37
N MET A 71 28.64 -89.19 58.71
CA MET A 71 28.97 -89.23 57.28
C MET A 71 30.26 -90.01 57.07
N GLU A 72 31.27 -89.78 57.91
CA GLU A 72 32.53 -90.53 57.86
C GLU A 72 32.33 -92.02 58.19
N ASN A 73 31.52 -92.29 59.23
CA ASN A 73 31.19 -93.65 59.64
C ASN A 73 30.35 -94.40 58.60
N ALA A 74 29.63 -93.70 57.71
CA ALA A 74 28.95 -94.32 56.58
C ALA A 74 29.98 -94.87 55.56
N GLY A 75 31.07 -94.15 55.31
CA GLY A 75 32.19 -94.61 54.49
C GLY A 75 32.86 -95.86 55.06
N VAL A 76 33.23 -95.84 56.34
CA VAL A 76 33.84 -96.99 57.05
C VAL A 76 32.87 -98.17 57.12
N ALA A 77 31.56 -97.95 57.29
CA ALA A 77 30.56 -99.01 57.29
C ALA A 77 30.44 -99.72 55.93
N LEU A 78 30.60 -99.00 54.83
CA LEU A 78 30.62 -99.59 53.48
C LEU A 78 31.87 -100.45 53.29
N ILE A 79 33.03 -100.00 53.77
CA ILE A 79 34.29 -100.76 53.67
C ILE A 79 34.25 -101.99 54.57
N ARG A 80 33.71 -101.87 55.78
CA ARG A 80 33.45 -103.00 56.69
C ARG A 80 32.60 -104.08 56.04
N GLU A 81 31.56 -103.68 55.30
CA GLU A 81 30.70 -104.59 54.55
C GLU A 81 31.47 -105.30 53.41
N VAL A 82 32.34 -104.57 52.70
CA VAL A 82 33.20 -105.13 51.64
C VAL A 82 34.25 -106.09 52.22
N ALA A 83 34.90 -105.73 53.33
CA ALA A 83 35.88 -106.57 54.02
C ALA A 83 35.25 -107.83 54.61
N SER A 84 34.03 -107.72 55.15
CA SER A 84 33.27 -108.88 55.65
C SER A 84 32.87 -109.82 54.51
N LYS A 85 32.50 -109.29 53.34
CA LYS A 85 32.14 -110.08 52.16
C LYS A 85 33.32 -110.77 51.49
N THR A 86 34.53 -110.24 51.64
CA THR A 86 35.75 -110.82 51.06
C THR A 86 36.23 -112.07 51.81
N ASN A 87 35.77 -112.30 53.04
CA ASN A 87 36.16 -113.45 53.87
C ASN A 87 35.27 -114.70 53.66
N ASP A 88 34.12 -114.54 52.98
CA ASP A 88 33.22 -115.66 52.61
C ASP A 88 33.54 -116.12 51.18
N SER A 89 34.45 -117.10 51.08
CA SER A 89 34.95 -117.63 49.82
C SER A 89 33.93 -118.53 49.10
N ALA A 90 33.20 -117.99 48.10
CA ALA A 90 32.48 -118.80 47.10
C ALA A 90 32.22 -118.16 45.72
N ASP A 91 32.32 -116.84 45.49
CA ASP A 91 31.73 -116.22 44.27
C ASP A 91 32.68 -115.27 43.48
N GLU A 92 33.91 -115.68 43.15
CA GLU A 92 34.83 -114.87 42.31
C GLU A 92 34.30 -114.60 40.89
N GLU A 93 33.52 -115.52 40.30
CA GLU A 93 32.99 -115.41 38.94
C GLU A 93 31.82 -114.42 38.85
N GLN A 94 31.01 -114.32 39.90
CA GLN A 94 29.88 -113.39 40.00
C GLN A 94 30.35 -111.94 40.17
N VAL A 95 31.38 -111.73 41.00
CA VAL A 95 32.00 -110.41 41.21
C VAL A 95 32.68 -109.90 39.93
N ALA A 96 33.36 -110.77 39.18
CA ALA A 96 33.97 -110.39 37.90
C ALA A 96 32.93 -110.00 36.83
N SER A 97 31.81 -110.73 36.75
CA SER A 97 30.67 -110.41 35.88
C SER A 97 30.06 -109.03 36.22
N GLU A 98 29.84 -108.76 37.51
CA GLU A 98 29.21 -107.52 37.95
C GLU A 98 30.14 -106.30 37.76
N ILE A 99 31.45 -106.45 37.99
CA ILE A 99 32.46 -105.43 37.67
C ILE A 99 32.51 -105.16 36.15
N ALA A 100 32.40 -106.18 35.30
CA ALA A 100 32.38 -106.01 33.85
C ALA A 100 31.10 -105.28 33.38
N ILE A 101 29.95 -105.58 33.97
CA ILE A 101 28.68 -104.88 33.70
C ILE A 101 28.79 -103.41 34.15
N LEU A 102 29.32 -103.14 35.34
CA LEU A 102 29.50 -101.78 35.84
C LEU A 102 30.49 -100.98 34.97
N LYS A 103 31.61 -101.57 34.56
CA LYS A 103 32.55 -100.94 33.61
C LYS A 103 31.91 -100.64 32.25
N SER A 104 31.10 -101.57 31.73
CA SER A 104 30.38 -101.36 30.46
C SER A 104 29.34 -100.23 30.57
N ARG A 105 28.66 -100.12 31.72
CA ARG A 105 27.70 -99.05 32.01
C ARG A 105 28.38 -97.70 32.21
N GLY A 106 29.52 -97.66 32.91
CA GLY A 106 30.36 -96.47 33.06
C GLY A 106 30.91 -95.99 31.72
N SER A 107 31.47 -96.88 30.90
CA SER A 107 31.90 -96.55 29.54
C SER A 107 30.76 -96.01 28.67
N ALA A 108 29.54 -96.56 28.81
CA ALA A 108 28.37 -96.06 28.10
C ALA A 108 27.87 -94.70 28.63
N SER A 109 27.96 -94.42 29.94
CA SER A 109 27.63 -93.09 30.47
C SER A 109 28.65 -92.05 30.05
N ASP A 110 29.95 -92.39 30.06
CA ASP A 110 31.03 -91.50 29.65
C ASP A 110 30.92 -91.13 28.17
N ALA A 111 30.58 -92.11 27.31
CA ALA A 111 30.32 -91.86 25.90
C ALA A 111 29.11 -90.93 25.67
N ARG A 112 28.04 -91.06 26.48
CA ARG A 112 26.87 -90.18 26.43
C ARG A 112 27.19 -88.77 26.92
N LEU A 113 27.98 -88.66 28.00
CA LEU A 113 28.46 -87.38 28.54
C LEU A 113 29.30 -86.65 27.49
N ALA A 114 30.26 -87.34 26.86
CA ALA A 114 31.09 -86.78 25.80
C ALA A 114 30.26 -86.31 24.60
N ALA A 115 29.27 -87.10 24.16
CA ALA A 115 28.36 -86.70 23.09
C ALA A 115 27.51 -85.48 23.48
N ALA A 116 27.01 -85.42 24.71
CA ALA A 116 26.25 -84.27 25.21
C ALA A 116 27.09 -82.99 25.27
N HIS A 117 28.34 -83.09 25.74
CA HIS A 117 29.28 -81.97 25.75
C HIS A 117 29.60 -81.48 24.33
N GLU A 118 29.76 -82.38 23.37
CA GLU A 118 30.01 -82.00 21.97
C GLU A 118 28.79 -81.29 21.36
N GLN A 119 27.59 -81.80 21.60
CA GLN A 119 26.35 -81.15 21.15
C GLN A 119 26.16 -79.77 21.79
N MET A 120 26.46 -79.64 23.08
CA MET A 120 26.42 -78.36 23.78
C MET A 120 27.42 -77.37 23.20
N ARG A 121 28.67 -77.78 22.98
CA ARG A 121 29.71 -76.92 22.38
C ARG A 121 29.33 -76.48 20.97
N SER A 122 28.83 -77.39 20.14
CA SER A 122 28.35 -77.06 18.80
C SER A 122 27.20 -76.05 18.85
N ALA A 123 26.26 -76.19 19.79
CA ALA A 123 25.15 -75.25 19.96
C ALA A 123 25.62 -73.86 20.45
N GLU A 124 26.64 -73.80 21.32
CA GLU A 124 27.24 -72.55 21.76
C GLU A 124 27.98 -71.82 20.63
N GLU A 125 28.73 -72.57 19.80
CA GLU A 125 29.42 -72.05 18.62
C GLU A 125 28.42 -71.49 17.59
N ASP A 126 27.35 -72.24 17.29
CA ASP A 126 26.27 -71.76 16.41
C ASP A 126 25.61 -70.49 16.97
N ALA A 127 25.31 -70.47 18.28
CA ALA A 127 24.73 -69.28 18.93
C ALA A 127 25.67 -68.07 18.87
N ALA A 128 26.98 -68.28 19.05
CA ALA A 128 27.99 -67.22 18.94
C ALA A 128 28.09 -66.69 17.50
N GLU A 129 28.05 -67.57 16.49
CA GLU A 129 28.01 -67.17 15.09
C GLU A 129 26.77 -66.33 14.76
N TRP A 130 25.59 -66.78 15.20
CA TRP A 130 24.34 -66.06 14.98
C TRP A 130 24.34 -64.70 15.66
N LYS A 131 24.86 -64.62 16.88
CA LYS A 131 25.04 -63.34 17.59
C LYS A 131 25.95 -62.41 16.82
N TRP A 132 27.10 -62.89 16.34
CA TRP A 132 28.03 -62.09 15.55
C TRP A 132 27.42 -61.61 14.22
N LYS A 133 26.70 -62.48 13.50
CA LYS A 133 25.96 -62.12 12.27
C LYS A 133 24.90 -61.06 12.56
N TYR A 134 24.16 -61.21 13.65
CA TYR A 134 23.17 -60.23 14.09
C TYR A 134 23.82 -58.89 14.45
N ASP A 135 24.92 -58.89 15.20
CA ASP A 135 25.64 -57.68 15.58
C ASP A 135 26.17 -56.91 14.37
N ILE A 136 26.62 -57.61 13.32
CA ILE A 136 27.00 -56.99 12.04
C ILE A 136 25.78 -56.38 11.36
N ALA A 137 24.69 -57.13 11.21
CA ALA A 137 23.46 -56.65 10.58
C ALA A 137 22.90 -55.41 11.30
N VAL A 138 22.91 -55.39 12.64
CA VAL A 138 22.51 -54.23 13.45
C VAL A 138 23.43 -53.03 13.19
N ARG A 139 24.74 -53.25 13.09
CA ARG A 139 25.69 -52.16 12.82
C ARG A 139 25.51 -51.58 11.42
N GLU A 140 25.30 -52.43 10.42
CA GLU A 140 25.06 -52.02 9.03
C GLU A 140 23.73 -51.27 8.89
N THR A 141 22.66 -51.78 9.51
CA THR A 141 21.35 -51.11 9.50
C THR A 141 21.40 -49.76 10.22
N LYS A 142 22.10 -49.66 11.36
CA LYS A 142 22.32 -48.39 12.06
C LYS A 142 23.12 -47.40 11.19
N ALA A 143 24.18 -47.86 10.53
CA ALA A 143 24.97 -47.01 9.64
C ALA A 143 24.16 -46.55 8.40
N ALA A 144 23.30 -47.40 7.86
CA ALA A 144 22.40 -47.05 6.77
C ALA A 144 21.35 -46.02 7.22
N LEU A 145 20.77 -46.18 8.42
CA LEU A 145 19.83 -45.23 9.01
C LEU A 145 20.47 -43.86 9.21
N GLU A 146 21.68 -43.80 9.74
CA GLU A 146 22.40 -42.55 9.96
C GLU A 146 22.72 -41.84 8.64
N LYS A 147 23.15 -42.59 7.61
CA LYS A 147 23.35 -42.03 6.27
C LYS A 147 22.04 -41.47 5.69
N ALA A 148 20.93 -42.19 5.83
CA ALA A 148 19.63 -41.73 5.37
C ALA A 148 19.18 -40.46 6.11
N ALA A 149 19.38 -40.39 7.43
CA ALA A 149 19.09 -39.22 8.24
C ALA A 149 19.90 -38.00 7.80
N ASN A 150 21.22 -38.17 7.57
CA ASN A 150 22.09 -37.09 7.10
C ASN A 150 21.70 -36.58 5.71
N VAL A 151 21.31 -37.48 4.80
CA VAL A 151 20.79 -37.10 3.47
C VAL A 151 19.50 -36.32 3.62
N GLN A 152 18.56 -36.79 4.44
CA GLN A 152 17.29 -36.10 4.68
C GLN A 152 17.50 -34.71 5.30
N GLU A 153 18.42 -34.58 6.26
CA GLU A 153 18.74 -33.28 6.86
C GLU A 153 19.33 -32.32 5.83
N ARG A 154 20.23 -32.81 4.97
CA ARG A 154 20.81 -32.01 3.89
C ARG A 154 19.75 -31.55 2.89
N THR A 155 18.86 -32.45 2.46
CA THR A 155 17.79 -32.10 1.52
C THR A 155 16.85 -31.08 2.15
N ASN A 156 16.50 -31.22 3.43
CA ASN A 156 15.66 -30.26 4.14
C ASN A 156 16.31 -28.87 4.23
N LYS A 157 17.62 -28.80 4.47
CA LYS A 157 18.37 -27.53 4.46
C LYS A 157 18.40 -26.89 3.08
N GLU A 158 18.64 -27.69 2.04
CA GLU A 158 18.66 -27.21 0.65
C GLU A 158 17.26 -26.70 0.21
N THR A 159 16.18 -27.39 0.59
CA THR A 159 14.81 -26.91 0.33
C THR A 159 14.50 -25.63 1.08
N GLN A 160 14.88 -25.53 2.36
CA GLN A 160 14.67 -24.32 3.16
C GLN A 160 15.39 -23.11 2.55
N LEU A 161 16.67 -23.27 2.17
CA LEU A 161 17.43 -22.19 1.52
C LEU A 161 16.80 -21.75 0.19
N ARG A 162 16.25 -22.69 -0.58
CA ARG A 162 15.58 -22.37 -1.85
C ARG A 162 14.27 -21.62 -1.60
N GLU A 163 13.49 -22.02 -0.59
CA GLU A 163 12.28 -21.31 -0.19
C GLU A 163 12.60 -19.89 0.32
N ASP A 164 13.62 -19.75 1.15
CA ASP A 164 14.05 -18.46 1.70
C ASP A 164 14.53 -17.52 0.59
N ALA A 165 15.33 -18.03 -0.36
CA ALA A 165 15.75 -17.27 -1.54
C ALA A 165 14.57 -16.82 -2.40
N LEU A 166 13.59 -17.71 -2.66
CA LEU A 166 12.38 -17.35 -3.40
C LEU A 166 11.56 -16.30 -2.64
N ARG A 167 11.40 -16.43 -1.33
CA ARG A 167 10.69 -15.44 -0.49
C ARG A 167 11.35 -14.08 -0.57
N GLU A 168 12.68 -14.02 -0.54
CA GLU A 168 13.42 -12.77 -0.67
C GLU A 168 13.25 -12.15 -2.06
N GLU A 169 13.35 -12.94 -3.14
CA GLU A 169 13.10 -12.47 -4.51
C GLU A 169 11.67 -11.93 -4.67
N PHE A 170 10.66 -12.65 -4.18
CA PHE A 170 9.27 -12.21 -4.21
C PHE A 170 9.06 -10.93 -3.39
N SER A 171 9.68 -10.83 -2.21
CA SER A 171 9.59 -9.65 -1.37
C SER A 171 10.23 -8.43 -2.05
N SER A 172 11.41 -8.60 -2.64
CA SER A 172 12.09 -7.55 -3.40
C SER A 172 11.26 -7.08 -4.59
N HIS A 173 10.73 -8.02 -5.38
CA HIS A 173 9.88 -7.69 -6.53
C HIS A 173 8.58 -6.98 -6.10
N LEU A 174 7.99 -7.37 -4.98
CA LEU A 174 6.78 -6.74 -4.44
C LEU A 174 7.05 -5.28 -4.06
N VAL A 175 8.17 -4.98 -3.41
CA VAL A 175 8.57 -3.59 -3.08
C VAL A 175 8.72 -2.75 -4.36
N VAL A 176 9.41 -3.27 -5.39
CA VAL A 176 9.56 -2.57 -6.67
C VAL A 176 8.19 -2.28 -7.31
N LYS A 177 7.26 -3.25 -7.28
CA LYS A 177 5.92 -3.07 -7.82
C LYS A 177 5.07 -2.10 -7.01
N GLU A 178 5.18 -2.10 -5.69
CA GLU A 178 4.53 -1.09 -4.85
C GLU A 178 5.01 0.33 -5.19
N ASP A 179 6.32 0.51 -5.42
CA ASP A 179 6.87 1.81 -5.80
C ASP A 179 6.46 2.24 -7.22
N GLU A 180 6.40 1.31 -8.19
CA GLU A 180 5.82 1.57 -9.51
C GLU A 180 4.35 2.00 -9.43
N ILE A 181 3.56 1.37 -8.55
CA ILE A 181 2.15 1.72 -8.33
C ILE A 181 2.03 3.11 -7.71
N LYS A 182 2.83 3.41 -6.67
CA LYS A 182 2.84 4.75 -6.05
C LYS A 182 3.16 5.83 -7.08
N GLU A 183 4.15 5.59 -7.95
CA GLU A 183 4.53 6.56 -8.99
C GLU A 183 3.42 6.75 -10.04
N LYS A 184 2.80 5.67 -10.49
CA LYS A 184 1.64 5.76 -11.41
C LYS A 184 0.48 6.51 -10.78
N ASN A 185 0.19 6.29 -9.49
CA ASN A 185 -0.86 7.01 -8.77
C ASN A 185 -0.58 8.51 -8.71
N ARG A 186 0.66 8.93 -8.40
CA ARG A 186 1.04 10.36 -8.44
C ARG A 186 0.84 10.98 -9.81
N ARG A 187 1.17 10.26 -10.89
CA ARG A 187 0.95 10.74 -12.26
C ARG A 187 -0.53 10.87 -12.60
N ILE A 188 -1.36 9.95 -12.13
CA ILE A 188 -2.82 10.01 -12.28
C ILE A 188 -3.37 11.22 -11.53
N GLU A 189 -3.02 11.40 -10.26
CA GLU A 189 -3.44 12.55 -9.44
C GLU A 189 -3.05 13.88 -10.10
N TYR A 190 -1.82 13.99 -10.63
CA TYR A 190 -1.39 15.18 -11.36
C TYR A 190 -2.22 15.43 -12.62
N ALA A 191 -2.48 14.39 -13.41
CA ALA A 191 -3.29 14.51 -14.62
C ALA A 191 -4.74 14.91 -14.29
N GLU A 192 -5.32 14.36 -13.23
CA GLU A 192 -6.64 14.73 -12.72
C GLU A 192 -6.68 16.21 -12.30
N GLN A 193 -5.67 16.68 -11.57
CA GLN A 193 -5.55 18.11 -11.22
C GLN A 193 -5.51 18.99 -12.47
N CYS A 194 -4.68 18.67 -13.46
CA CYS A 194 -4.63 19.41 -14.72
C CYS A 194 -5.99 19.40 -15.45
N LEU A 195 -6.69 18.27 -15.48
CA LEU A 195 -8.03 18.17 -16.06
C LEU A 195 -9.05 19.05 -15.32
N THR A 196 -8.99 19.11 -13.99
CA THR A 196 -9.87 19.99 -13.23
C THR A 196 -9.64 21.47 -13.55
N THR A 197 -8.37 21.90 -13.67
CA THR A 197 -8.01 23.27 -14.06
C THR A 197 -8.51 23.59 -15.46
N LEU A 198 -8.24 22.73 -16.44
CA LEU A 198 -8.67 22.93 -17.83
C LEU A 198 -10.19 22.98 -17.96
N ASN A 199 -10.93 22.16 -17.20
CA ASN A 199 -12.39 22.21 -17.19
C ASN A 199 -12.94 23.53 -16.62
N LEU A 200 -12.29 24.09 -15.59
CA LEU A 200 -12.68 25.39 -15.06
C LEU A 200 -12.43 26.51 -16.08
N GLU A 201 -11.28 26.48 -16.77
CA GLU A 201 -10.96 27.43 -17.83
C GLU A 201 -11.94 27.32 -19.02
N LEU A 202 -12.26 26.10 -19.42
CA LEU A 202 -13.24 25.83 -20.47
C LEU A 202 -14.61 26.41 -20.11
N LYS A 203 -15.12 26.14 -18.90
CA LYS A 203 -16.41 26.67 -18.44
C LYS A 203 -16.43 28.20 -18.36
N ALA A 204 -15.31 28.82 -17.98
CA ALA A 204 -15.17 30.27 -17.98
C ALA A 204 -15.18 30.84 -19.42
N ALA A 205 -14.51 30.18 -20.36
CA ALA A 205 -14.53 30.55 -21.78
C ALA A 205 -15.93 30.40 -22.39
N GLU A 206 -16.62 29.30 -22.11
CA GLU A 206 -18.01 29.06 -22.53
C GLU A 206 -18.95 30.16 -22.02
N SER A 207 -18.82 30.55 -20.75
CA SER A 207 -19.62 31.63 -20.16
C SER A 207 -19.37 32.97 -20.85
N LYS A 208 -18.11 33.27 -21.21
CA LYS A 208 -17.77 34.48 -21.99
C LYS A 208 -18.36 34.44 -23.40
N MET A 209 -18.28 33.29 -24.07
CA MET A 209 -18.89 33.12 -25.40
C MET A 209 -20.41 33.32 -25.36
N GLN A 210 -21.09 32.81 -24.34
CA GLN A 210 -22.52 33.05 -24.14
C GLN A 210 -22.82 34.55 -23.97
N SER A 211 -22.04 35.25 -23.14
CA SER A 211 -22.14 36.71 -22.97
C SER A 211 -22.00 37.43 -24.31
N TYR A 212 -20.94 37.15 -25.08
CA TYR A 212 -20.75 37.73 -26.42
C TYR A 212 -21.89 37.39 -27.38
N GLY A 213 -22.45 36.17 -27.31
CA GLY A 213 -23.61 35.79 -28.11
C GLY A 213 -24.85 36.64 -27.81
N THR A 214 -25.09 36.99 -26.55
CA THR A 214 -26.18 37.90 -26.17
C THR A 214 -25.95 39.32 -26.65
N GLU A 215 -24.72 39.83 -26.54
CA GLU A 215 -24.33 41.17 -27.02
C GLU A 215 -24.48 41.28 -28.54
N ILE A 216 -23.98 40.29 -29.29
CA ILE A 216 -24.15 40.22 -30.75
C ILE A 216 -25.63 40.21 -31.13
N SER A 217 -26.48 39.50 -30.38
CA SER A 217 -27.93 39.46 -30.64
C SER A 217 -28.59 40.82 -30.40
N SER A 218 -28.18 41.54 -29.34
CA SER A 218 -28.64 42.90 -29.06
C SER A 218 -28.22 43.88 -30.15
N LEU A 219 -26.94 43.87 -30.53
CA LEU A 219 -26.41 44.74 -31.59
C LEU A 219 -27.09 44.45 -32.94
N LYS A 220 -27.37 43.18 -33.25
CA LYS A 220 -28.11 42.81 -34.46
C LYS A 220 -29.52 43.41 -34.47
N LEU A 221 -30.21 43.46 -33.32
CA LEU A 221 -31.52 44.09 -33.21
C LEU A 221 -31.42 45.61 -33.38
N GLU A 222 -30.42 46.25 -32.80
CA GLU A 222 -30.17 47.69 -32.95
C GLU A 222 -29.87 48.07 -34.41
N ILE A 223 -29.01 47.30 -35.08
CA ILE A 223 -28.74 47.45 -36.52
C ILE A 223 -30.04 47.37 -37.32
N LYS A 224 -30.91 46.40 -37.02
CA LYS A 224 -32.20 46.26 -37.71
C LYS A 224 -33.07 47.51 -37.54
N VAL A 225 -33.18 48.05 -36.34
CA VAL A 225 -33.93 49.29 -36.06
C VAL A 225 -33.33 50.49 -36.79
N LEU A 226 -32.00 50.60 -36.83
CA LEU A 226 -31.31 51.67 -37.56
C LEU A 226 -31.51 51.57 -39.07
N VAL A 227 -31.51 50.36 -39.62
CA VAL A 227 -31.82 50.11 -41.05
C VAL A 227 -33.26 50.56 -41.36
N GLU A 228 -34.25 50.17 -40.56
CA GLU A 228 -35.64 50.60 -40.73
C GLU A 228 -35.78 52.14 -40.65
N LYS A 229 -35.07 52.79 -39.73
CA LYS A 229 -35.02 54.27 -39.65
C LYS A 229 -34.37 54.90 -40.88
N LEU A 230 -33.30 54.31 -41.39
CA LEU A 230 -32.63 54.78 -42.59
C LEU A 230 -33.55 54.67 -43.82
N GLU A 231 -34.26 53.55 -43.97
CA GLU A 231 -35.22 53.33 -45.05
C GLU A 231 -36.37 54.36 -45.00
N THR A 232 -36.94 54.61 -43.81
CA THR A 232 -38.01 55.62 -43.66
C THR A 232 -37.53 57.04 -43.92
N ALA A 233 -36.32 57.41 -43.47
CA ALA A 233 -35.72 58.70 -43.78
C ALA A 233 -35.43 58.86 -45.28
N ASN A 234 -34.93 57.81 -45.93
CA ASN A 234 -34.67 57.79 -47.36
C ASN A 234 -35.97 57.96 -48.17
N ALA A 235 -37.06 57.27 -47.77
CA ALA A 235 -38.37 57.43 -48.40
C ALA A 235 -38.90 58.88 -48.26
N LYS A 236 -38.72 59.51 -47.09
CA LYS A 236 -39.07 60.93 -46.88
C LYS A 236 -38.23 61.86 -47.77
N ALA A 237 -36.92 61.65 -47.82
CA ALA A 237 -36.03 62.44 -48.67
C ALA A 237 -36.41 62.34 -50.15
N GLN A 238 -36.76 61.15 -50.64
CA GLN A 238 -37.27 60.96 -52.00
C GLN A 238 -38.61 61.66 -52.25
N SER A 239 -39.48 61.76 -51.23
CA SER A 239 -40.73 62.53 -51.34
C SER A 239 -40.45 64.02 -51.46
N TYR A 240 -39.55 64.56 -50.63
CA TYR A 240 -39.16 65.97 -50.72
C TYR A 240 -38.46 66.30 -52.04
N ASP A 241 -37.63 65.40 -52.57
CA ASP A 241 -37.02 65.59 -53.90
C ASP A 241 -38.09 65.69 -55.00
N LYS A 242 -39.13 64.85 -54.94
CA LYS A 242 -40.27 64.93 -55.88
C LYS A 242 -41.03 66.24 -55.75
N GLU A 243 -41.32 66.68 -54.53
CA GLU A 243 -42.02 67.94 -54.26
C GLU A 243 -41.20 69.15 -54.73
N ALA A 244 -39.89 69.16 -54.45
CA ALA A 244 -38.98 70.20 -54.93
C ALA A 244 -38.94 70.28 -56.47
N ARG A 245 -38.96 69.13 -57.18
CA ARG A 245 -39.06 69.11 -58.64
C ARG A 245 -40.37 69.70 -59.16
N ILE A 246 -41.50 69.43 -58.49
CA ILE A 246 -42.80 70.00 -58.84
C ILE A 246 -42.78 71.51 -58.65
N LEU A 247 -42.31 71.98 -57.48
CA LEU A 247 -42.20 73.41 -57.19
C LEU A 247 -41.26 74.14 -58.15
N GLU A 248 -40.15 73.51 -58.55
CA GLU A 248 -39.25 74.09 -59.55
C GLU A 248 -39.93 74.20 -60.92
N GLN A 249 -40.74 73.21 -61.32
CA GLN A 249 -41.54 73.30 -62.55
C GLN A 249 -42.61 74.41 -62.47
N GLU A 250 -43.30 74.54 -61.33
CA GLU A 250 -44.27 75.62 -61.11
C GLU A 250 -43.61 77.00 -61.14
N LYS A 251 -42.44 77.15 -60.50
CA LYS A 251 -41.64 78.36 -60.56
C LYS A 251 -41.28 78.71 -62.01
N ILE A 252 -40.72 77.76 -62.78
CA ILE A 252 -40.39 77.98 -64.19
C ILE A 252 -41.64 78.39 -64.99
N HIS A 253 -42.78 77.76 -64.74
CA HIS A 253 -44.04 78.11 -65.40
C HIS A 253 -44.52 79.53 -65.04
N LEU A 254 -44.45 79.91 -63.76
CA LEU A 254 -44.81 81.24 -63.30
C LEU A 254 -43.85 82.30 -63.86
N GLU A 255 -42.55 82.05 -63.84
CA GLU A 255 -41.53 82.91 -64.45
C GLU A 255 -41.87 83.15 -65.93
N GLN A 256 -42.16 82.11 -66.70
CA GLN A 256 -42.58 82.23 -68.10
C GLN A 256 -43.89 83.03 -68.28
N ARG A 257 -44.88 82.82 -67.40
CA ARG A 257 -46.17 83.53 -67.46
C ARG A 257 -46.02 85.02 -67.18
N TYR A 258 -45.22 85.37 -66.17
CA TYR A 258 -44.98 86.76 -65.76
C TYR A 258 -43.81 87.41 -66.50
N GLN A 259 -43.08 86.68 -67.35
CA GLN A 259 -41.98 87.20 -68.16
C GLN A 259 -42.38 88.46 -68.93
N SER A 260 -43.56 88.44 -69.55
CA SER A 260 -44.10 89.58 -70.30
C SER A 260 -44.53 90.77 -69.43
N GLU A 261 -44.83 90.56 -68.15
CA GLU A 261 -45.12 91.63 -67.18
C GLU A 261 -43.84 92.18 -66.55
N PHE A 262 -42.82 91.33 -66.34
CA PHE A 262 -41.47 91.76 -65.92
C PHE A 262 -40.79 92.58 -67.01
N GLU A 263 -40.89 92.18 -68.29
CA GLU A 263 -40.43 92.97 -69.43
C GLU A 263 -41.13 94.33 -69.49
N ARG A 264 -42.45 94.37 -69.25
CA ARG A 264 -43.23 95.62 -69.15
C ARG A 264 -42.81 96.50 -67.97
N PHE A 265 -42.52 95.93 -66.80
CA PHE A 265 -42.04 96.69 -65.63
C PHE A 265 -40.60 97.15 -65.77
N ALA A 266 -39.74 96.37 -66.45
CA ALA A 266 -38.37 96.75 -66.78
C ALA A 266 -38.36 97.93 -67.77
N GLU A 267 -39.23 97.92 -68.79
CA GLU A 267 -39.44 99.08 -69.68
C GLU A 267 -39.92 100.33 -68.91
N VAL A 268 -40.75 100.16 -67.87
CA VAL A 268 -41.18 101.27 -66.98
C VAL A 268 -40.08 101.74 -66.02
N HIS A 269 -39.05 100.93 -65.74
CA HIS A 269 -37.89 101.31 -64.93
C HIS A 269 -36.72 101.87 -65.75
N GLU A 270 -36.59 101.51 -67.03
CA GLU A 270 -35.61 102.15 -67.93
C GLU A 270 -36.05 103.56 -68.34
N ASP A 271 -37.35 103.81 -68.47
CA ASP A 271 -37.90 105.13 -68.81
C ASP A 271 -38.66 105.78 -67.64
N GLY A 272 -37.98 106.05 -66.52
CA GLY A 272 -38.69 106.67 -65.38
C GLY A 272 -37.92 106.96 -64.11
N VAL A 273 -37.19 108.08 -64.11
CA VAL A 273 -36.94 108.94 -62.94
C VAL A 273 -35.86 108.47 -61.94
N ASN A 274 -34.70 109.14 -62.06
CA ASN A 274 -33.83 109.57 -60.96
C ASN A 274 -34.53 109.47 -59.60
N SER A 275 -34.17 108.51 -58.75
CA SER A 275 -34.50 108.62 -57.33
C SER A 275 -33.88 109.92 -56.82
N PRO A 276 -34.66 110.95 -56.43
CA PRO A 276 -34.08 112.19 -55.94
C PRO A 276 -33.29 111.85 -54.67
N ASP A 277 -32.05 112.33 -54.61
CA ASP A 277 -31.17 112.13 -53.47
C ASP A 277 -31.91 112.60 -52.20
N LEU A 278 -32.37 111.66 -51.37
CA LEU A 278 -33.27 111.90 -50.22
C LEU A 278 -32.72 112.99 -49.29
N HIS A 279 -31.39 113.14 -49.28
CA HIS A 279 -30.66 114.17 -48.58
C HIS A 279 -31.10 115.59 -48.96
N VAL A 280 -31.30 115.87 -50.25
CA VAL A 280 -31.69 117.21 -50.76
C VAL A 280 -33.13 117.58 -50.37
N LEU A 281 -34.01 116.58 -50.28
CA LEU A 281 -35.41 116.75 -49.86
C LEU A 281 -35.55 116.97 -48.35
N SER A 282 -34.75 116.26 -47.53
CA SER A 282 -34.75 116.41 -46.08
C SER A 282 -34.28 117.80 -45.62
N SER A 283 -33.19 118.33 -46.21
CA SER A 283 -32.61 119.62 -45.80
C SER A 283 -33.46 120.85 -46.15
N LYS A 284 -34.32 120.79 -47.17
CA LYS A 284 -35.09 121.95 -47.65
C LYS A 284 -36.44 122.17 -46.96
N LYS A 285 -36.99 121.17 -46.27
CA LYS A 285 -38.35 121.22 -45.70
C LYS A 285 -38.45 120.85 -44.21
N GLY A 286 -37.33 120.62 -43.53
CA GLY A 286 -37.34 120.19 -42.12
C GLY A 286 -37.99 118.81 -41.91
N VAL A 287 -37.90 117.94 -42.92
CA VAL A 287 -38.50 116.60 -42.87
C VAL A 287 -37.50 115.62 -42.24
N PHE A 288 -37.88 115.06 -41.10
CA PHE A 288 -37.09 114.05 -40.39
C PHE A 288 -37.26 112.69 -41.07
N LEU A 289 -36.16 112.12 -41.57
CA LEU A 289 -36.16 110.78 -42.13
C LEU A 289 -35.97 109.75 -41.01
N VAL A 290 -36.89 108.77 -40.95
CA VAL A 290 -36.87 107.68 -39.97
C VAL A 290 -36.59 106.37 -40.70
N LEU A 291 -35.55 105.66 -40.29
CA LEU A 291 -35.24 104.33 -40.83
C LEU A 291 -35.89 103.26 -39.92
N HIS A 292 -36.73 102.43 -40.52
CA HIS A 292 -37.34 101.26 -39.86
C HIS A 292 -36.58 99.99 -40.25
N GLY A 293 -36.30 99.10 -39.28
CA GLY A 293 -35.79 97.75 -39.56
C GLY A 293 -34.27 97.58 -39.78
N ALA A 294 -33.41 98.51 -39.38
CA ALA A 294 -31.94 98.38 -39.48
C ALA A 294 -31.28 97.38 -38.51
N SER A 295 -32.05 96.55 -37.81
CA SER A 295 -31.51 95.61 -36.82
C SER A 295 -30.61 94.52 -37.40
N SER A 296 -30.64 94.35 -38.73
CA SER A 296 -29.83 93.42 -39.52
C SER A 296 -28.95 94.13 -40.57
N LEU A 297 -28.86 95.47 -40.53
CA LEU A 297 -27.98 96.23 -41.43
C LEU A 297 -26.57 96.32 -40.85
N SER A 298 -25.57 96.28 -41.73
CA SER A 298 -24.17 96.47 -41.37
C SER A 298 -23.92 97.90 -40.88
N GLU A 299 -22.88 98.08 -40.07
CA GLU A 299 -22.52 99.40 -39.51
C GLU A 299 -22.23 100.44 -40.62
N GLU A 300 -21.71 99.98 -41.75
CA GLU A 300 -21.44 100.81 -42.94
C GLU A 300 -22.71 101.35 -43.59
N LEU A 301 -23.74 100.49 -43.74
CA LEU A 301 -25.04 100.91 -44.30
C LEU A 301 -25.78 101.86 -43.37
N ILE A 302 -25.63 101.69 -42.05
CA ILE A 302 -26.19 102.61 -41.07
C ILE A 302 -25.50 103.98 -41.18
N LYS A 303 -24.16 104.03 -41.27
CA LYS A 303 -23.40 105.28 -41.46
C LYS A 303 -23.77 105.97 -42.78
N ALA A 304 -23.91 105.22 -43.87
CA ALA A 304 -24.35 105.76 -45.16
C ALA A 304 -25.79 106.33 -45.09
N SER A 305 -26.68 105.68 -44.34
CA SER A 305 -28.05 106.16 -44.14
C SER A 305 -28.09 107.46 -43.35
N ILE A 306 -27.23 107.60 -42.33
CA ILE A 306 -27.08 108.84 -41.56
C ILE A 306 -26.57 109.98 -42.45
N GLN A 307 -25.56 109.73 -43.29
CA GLN A 307 -25.06 110.71 -44.26
C GLN A 307 -26.10 111.15 -45.28
N ARG A 308 -27.10 110.29 -45.57
CA ARG A 308 -28.22 110.59 -46.48
C ARG A 308 -29.39 111.30 -45.79
N GLY A 309 -29.25 111.68 -44.52
CA GLY A 309 -30.20 112.54 -43.80
C GLY A 309 -31.17 111.80 -42.87
N VAL A 310 -30.96 110.51 -42.58
CA VAL A 310 -31.72 109.79 -41.55
C VAL A 310 -31.36 110.33 -40.17
N THR A 311 -32.36 110.83 -39.43
CA THR A 311 -32.18 111.45 -38.11
C THR A 311 -32.75 110.62 -36.97
N LYS A 312 -33.51 109.55 -37.27
CA LYS A 312 -34.12 108.67 -36.26
C LYS A 312 -34.06 107.22 -36.70
N PHE A 313 -33.72 106.32 -35.77
CA PHE A 313 -33.70 104.89 -36.01
C PHE A 313 -34.43 104.12 -34.89
N ASN A 314 -35.08 103.00 -35.23
CA ASN A 314 -35.81 102.17 -34.28
C ASN A 314 -34.94 101.05 -33.71
N VAL A 315 -34.55 101.17 -32.43
CA VAL A 315 -33.67 100.21 -31.73
C VAL A 315 -34.41 99.10 -30.99
N ASN A 316 -35.74 99.00 -31.13
CA ASN A 316 -36.57 98.09 -30.33
C ASN A 316 -36.14 96.62 -30.45
N THR A 317 -35.68 96.17 -31.62
CA THR A 317 -35.27 94.79 -31.84
C THR A 317 -33.96 94.47 -31.11
N GLU A 318 -32.97 95.35 -31.17
CA GLU A 318 -31.67 95.20 -30.52
C GLU A 318 -31.80 95.27 -28.99
N VAL A 319 -32.64 96.20 -28.50
CA VAL A 319 -32.96 96.31 -27.08
C VAL A 319 -33.66 95.03 -26.59
N ARG A 320 -34.64 94.51 -27.34
CA ARG A 320 -35.30 93.24 -27.02
C ARG A 320 -34.33 92.06 -27.03
N LYS A 321 -33.41 92.00 -28.00
CA LYS A 321 -32.40 90.93 -28.07
C LYS A 321 -31.44 90.98 -26.89
N ALA A 322 -30.96 92.17 -26.50
CA ALA A 322 -30.12 92.34 -25.32
C ALA A 322 -30.85 91.97 -24.02
N TYR A 323 -32.13 92.29 -23.92
CA TYR A 323 -32.99 91.87 -22.82
C TYR A 323 -33.13 90.35 -22.73
N MET A 324 -33.49 89.69 -23.84
CA MET A 324 -33.66 88.23 -23.90
C MET A 324 -32.36 87.46 -23.63
N ASN A 325 -31.23 87.96 -24.15
CA ASN A 325 -29.92 87.39 -23.86
C ASN A 325 -29.57 87.49 -22.36
N SER A 326 -29.98 88.58 -21.69
CA SER A 326 -29.74 88.78 -20.26
C SER A 326 -30.57 87.84 -19.38
N LEU A 327 -31.72 87.37 -19.88
CA LEU A 327 -32.57 86.37 -19.21
C LEU A 327 -32.06 84.93 -19.38
N SER A 328 -31.15 84.70 -20.32
CA SER A 328 -30.65 83.35 -20.64
C SER A 328 -29.60 82.83 -19.64
N ASN A 329 -29.22 83.65 -18.65
CA ASN A 329 -28.14 83.35 -17.70
C ASN A 329 -28.70 83.15 -16.29
N PRO A 330 -28.46 82.00 -15.62
CA PRO A 330 -29.06 81.69 -14.32
C PRO A 330 -28.33 82.43 -13.19
N LYS A 331 -28.88 83.56 -12.71
CA LYS A 331 -28.48 84.18 -11.44
C LYS A 331 -29.60 84.06 -10.42
N GLN A 332 -29.23 83.82 -9.16
CA GLN A 332 -30.11 83.33 -8.08
C GLN A 332 -31.19 84.31 -7.56
N ASP A 333 -31.18 85.60 -7.94
CA ASP A 333 -32.16 86.60 -7.49
C ASP A 333 -32.68 87.47 -8.65
N LEU A 334 -34.00 87.62 -8.73
CA LEU A 334 -34.74 88.38 -9.75
C LEU A 334 -34.30 89.86 -9.80
N VAL A 335 -33.97 90.45 -8.65
CA VAL A 335 -33.52 91.86 -8.57
C VAL A 335 -32.22 92.05 -9.35
N HIS A 336 -31.28 91.11 -9.23
CA HIS A 336 -30.00 91.14 -9.93
C HIS A 336 -30.13 90.85 -11.43
N VAL A 337 -31.06 89.99 -11.83
CA VAL A 337 -31.37 89.72 -13.25
C VAL A 337 -31.98 90.98 -13.89
N MET A 338 -32.93 91.63 -13.21
CA MET A 338 -33.53 92.88 -13.69
C MET A 338 -32.52 94.03 -13.78
N ALA A 339 -31.64 94.18 -12.80
CA ALA A 339 -30.56 95.17 -12.85
C ALA A 339 -29.61 94.92 -14.03
N SER A 340 -29.21 93.66 -14.25
CA SER A 340 -28.32 93.27 -15.36
C SER A 340 -28.98 93.51 -16.73
N ALA A 341 -30.26 93.17 -16.88
CA ALA A 341 -31.01 93.41 -18.11
C ALA A 341 -31.19 94.92 -18.39
N LYS A 342 -31.40 95.73 -17.35
CA LYS A 342 -31.48 97.20 -17.48
C LYS A 342 -30.16 97.78 -17.97
N GLU A 343 -29.03 97.36 -17.42
CA GLU A 343 -27.71 97.82 -17.86
C GLU A 343 -27.38 97.37 -19.28
N ALA A 344 -27.72 96.13 -19.66
CA ALA A 344 -27.54 95.65 -21.03
C ALA A 344 -28.37 96.44 -22.06
N MET A 345 -29.63 96.75 -21.75
CA MET A 345 -30.46 97.59 -22.61
C MET A 345 -29.92 99.02 -22.72
N LYS A 346 -29.45 99.62 -21.61
CA LYS A 346 -28.80 100.94 -21.62
C LYS A 346 -27.54 100.95 -22.47
N ALA A 347 -26.72 99.91 -22.42
CA ALA A 347 -25.50 99.81 -23.22
C ALA A 347 -25.80 99.83 -24.74
N VAL A 348 -26.85 99.12 -25.18
CA VAL A 348 -27.30 99.16 -26.59
C VAL A 348 -27.73 100.56 -27.00
N VAL A 349 -28.51 101.25 -26.16
CA VAL A 349 -28.95 102.63 -26.44
C VAL A 349 -27.75 103.58 -26.47
N ALA A 350 -26.82 103.47 -25.51
CA ALA A 350 -25.62 104.30 -25.44
C ALA A 350 -24.72 104.13 -26.68
N GLU A 351 -24.53 102.90 -27.15
CA GLU A 351 -23.73 102.63 -28.34
C GLU A 351 -24.39 103.20 -29.61
N LYS A 352 -25.71 103.06 -29.75
CA LYS A 352 -26.45 103.65 -30.89
C LYS A 352 -26.47 105.18 -30.83
N MET A 353 -26.52 105.77 -29.64
CA MET A 353 -26.38 107.22 -29.45
C MET A 353 -25.00 107.74 -29.84
N ARG A 354 -23.93 106.98 -29.53
CA ARG A 354 -22.56 107.28 -29.95
C ARG A 354 -22.42 107.26 -31.47
N LEU A 355 -23.06 106.30 -32.13
CA LEU A 355 -23.04 106.16 -33.58
C LEU A 355 -23.70 107.35 -34.31
N PHE A 356 -24.62 108.05 -33.66
CA PHE A 356 -25.27 109.28 -34.17
C PHE A 356 -24.60 110.59 -33.73
N GLY A 357 -23.52 110.54 -32.94
CA GLY A 357 -22.87 111.75 -32.40
C GLY A 357 -23.74 112.54 -31.39
N SER A 358 -24.76 111.89 -30.83
CA SER A 358 -25.71 112.49 -29.87
C SER A 358 -25.38 112.14 -28.41
N SER A 359 -24.19 111.60 -28.15
CA SER A 359 -23.70 111.28 -26.80
C SER A 359 -23.78 112.51 -25.89
N GLY A 360 -24.56 112.41 -24.80
CA GLY A 360 -24.72 113.49 -23.80
C GLY A 360 -25.78 114.55 -24.11
N LYS A 361 -26.60 114.38 -25.16
CA LYS A 361 -27.72 115.29 -25.51
C LYS A 361 -29.11 114.78 -25.07
N ALA A 362 -29.18 113.69 -24.31
CA ALA A 362 -30.42 113.01 -23.93
C ALA A 362 -30.48 112.74 -22.42
#